data_AF-A0A1G7FQ42-F1
#
_entry.id   AF-A0A1G7FQ42-F1
#
_cell.length_a   1.000
_cell.length_b   1.000
_cell.length_c   1.000
_cell.angle_alpha   90.00
_cell.angle_beta   90.00
_cell.angle_gamma   90.00
#
_symmetry.space_group_name_H-M   'P 1'
#
loop_
_entity.id
_entity.type
_entity.pdbx_description
1 polymer ?
#
loop_
_entity_poly.entity_id
_entity_poly.type
_entity_poly.pdbx_seq_one_letter_code
_entity_poly.pdbx_strand_id
1 'polypeptide(L)'
;MFKNKYLNIVFWLVASILISVFYRYIEMLNSKSVNFLKELVIFIVGIRVGVISFIPFYLVNTYLLKDKALLNSKISQNILRFLILIVIVLVVSYIHDTFF
;
A
#
# COMPACT_ATOMS: atom_id res chain seq x y z
N MET A 1 19.54 -16.74 6.97
CA MET A 1 18.77 -15.68 7.65
C MET A 1 18.39 -14.49 6.73
N PHE A 2 19.23 -14.10 5.75
CA PHE A 2 18.95 -12.99 4.83
C PHE A 2 17.76 -13.19 3.86
N LYS A 3 17.56 -14.39 3.31
CA LYS A 3 16.45 -14.69 2.36
C LYS A 3 15.07 -14.29 2.89
N ASN A 4 14.78 -14.54 4.17
CA ASN A 4 13.47 -14.22 4.76
C ASN A 4 13.21 -12.71 4.89
N LYS A 5 14.25 -11.88 5.02
CA LYS A 5 14.10 -10.43 5.13
C LYS A 5 13.70 -9.82 3.78
N TYR A 6 14.36 -10.24 2.70
CA TYR A 6 14.04 -9.78 1.35
C TYR A 6 12.65 -10.27 0.91
N LEU A 7 12.29 -11.51 1.20
CA LEU A 7 10.96 -12.04 0.92
C LEU A 7 9.86 -11.22 1.61
N ASN A 8 10.08 -10.82 2.88
CA ASN A 8 9.10 -10.00 3.59
C ASN A 8 8.98 -8.59 2.98
N ILE A 9 10.10 -7.97 2.59
CA ILE A 9 10.11 -6.65 1.93
C ILE A 9 9.33 -6.71 0.61
N VAL A 10 9.62 -7.71 -0.23
CA VAL A 10 8.93 -7.91 -1.52
C VAL A 10 7.45 -8.20 -1.30
N PHE A 11 7.10 -9.01 -0.30
CA PHE A 11 5.70 -9.29 0.04
C PHE A 11 4.93 -8.01 0.36
N TRP A 12 5.47 -7.13 1.20
CA TRP A 12 4.81 -5.88 1.56
C TRP A 12 4.77 -4.85 0.42
N LEU A 13 5.77 -4.85 -0.47
CA LEU A 13 5.75 -4.05 -1.69
C LEU A 13 4.60 -4.49 -2.60
N VAL A 14 4.47 -5.80 -2.84
CA VAL A 14 3.39 -6.37 -3.64
C VAL A 14 2.03 -6.07 -2.99
N ALA A 15 1.91 -6.20 -1.67
CA ALA A 15 0.69 -5.85 -0.94
C ALA A 15 0.32 -4.37 -1.14
N SER A 16 1.30 -3.45 -1.06
CA SER A 16 1.08 -2.02 -1.29
C SER A 16 0.56 -1.73 -2.70
N ILE A 17 1.14 -2.36 -3.71
CA ILE A 17 0.71 -2.24 -5.11
C ILE A 17 -0.71 -2.77 -5.28
N LEU A 18 -1.02 -3.97 -4.77
CA LEU A 18 -2.34 -4.57 -4.88
C LEU A 18 -3.42 -3.73 -4.21
N ILE A 19 -3.17 -3.23 -3.00
CA ILE A 19 -4.12 -2.36 -2.27
C ILE A 19 -4.37 -1.08 -3.06
N SER A 20 -3.32 -0.46 -3.61
CA SER A 20 -3.46 0.78 -4.37
C SER A 20 -4.21 0.58 -5.70
N VAL A 21 -3.87 -0.46 -6.46
CA VAL A 21 -4.59 -0.81 -7.69
C VAL A 21 -6.06 -1.12 -7.40
N PHE A 22 -6.34 -1.87 -6.33
CA PHE A 22 -7.70 -2.20 -5.92
C PHE A 22 -8.49 -0.94 -5.52
N TYR A 23 -7.89 -0.03 -4.75
CA TYR A 23 -8.51 1.24 -4.37
C TYR A 23 -8.92 2.05 -5.61
N ARG A 24 -8.00 2.21 -6.56
CA ARG A 24 -8.28 2.94 -7.82
C ARG A 24 -9.33 2.26 -8.67
N TYR A 25 -9.35 0.93 -8.68
CA TYR A 25 -10.37 0.17 -9.40
C TYR A 25 -11.77 0.40 -8.81
N ILE A 26 -11.90 0.42 -7.47
CA ILE A 26 -13.17 0.77 -6.81
C ILE A 26 -13.60 2.20 -7.17
N GLU A 27 -12.67 3.15 -7.11
CA GLU A 27 -12.93 4.54 -7.47
C GLU A 27 -13.45 4.67 -8.92
N MET A 28 -12.85 3.92 -9.85
CA MET A 28 -13.30 3.86 -11.24
C MET A 28 -14.73 3.34 -11.38
N LEU A 29 -15.06 2.23 -10.71
CA LEU A 29 -16.39 1.63 -10.77
C LEU A 29 -17.47 2.63 -10.30
N ASN A 30 -17.14 3.49 -9.34
CA ASN A 30 -18.04 4.55 -8.88
C ASN A 30 -18.23 5.69 -9.90
N SER A 31 -17.30 5.87 -10.84
CA SER A 31 -17.32 6.97 -11.84
C SER A 31 -18.17 6.72 -13.10
N LYS A 32 -18.91 5.60 -13.17
CA LYS A 32 -19.87 5.20 -14.24
C LYS A 32 -19.37 5.28 -15.70
N SER A 33 -18.07 5.40 -15.93
CA SER A 33 -17.46 5.48 -17.26
C SER A 33 -16.26 4.55 -17.33
N VAL A 34 -16.44 3.41 -18.00
CA VAL A 34 -15.43 2.36 -18.15
C VAL A 34 -15.07 2.24 -19.62
N ASN A 35 -13.85 2.67 -19.95
CA ASN A 35 -13.23 2.46 -21.26
C ASN A 35 -11.87 1.78 -21.02
N PHE A 36 -11.47 0.86 -21.89
CA PHE A 36 -10.22 0.09 -21.78
C PHE A 36 -8.97 0.98 -21.55
N LEU A 37 -8.88 2.12 -22.24
CA LEU A 37 -7.77 3.07 -22.04
C LEU A 37 -7.74 3.65 -20.61
N LYS A 38 -8.91 3.88 -20.01
CA LYS A 38 -9.03 4.41 -18.65
C LYS A 38 -8.61 3.36 -17.62
N GLU A 39 -8.98 2.10 -17.83
CA GLU A 39 -8.54 0.97 -16.98
C GLU A 39 -7.01 0.84 -16.97
N LEU A 40 -6.38 0.95 -18.14
CA LEU A 40 -4.93 0.86 -18.27
C LEU A 40 -4.22 2.02 -17.54
N VAL A 41 -4.74 3.24 -17.69
CA VAL A 41 -4.23 4.42 -16.96
C VAL A 41 -4.37 4.22 -15.45
N ILE A 42 -5.53 3.78 -14.98
CA ILE A 42 -5.80 3.50 -13.57
C ILE A 42 -4.84 2.44 -13.02
N PHE A 43 -4.59 1.38 -13.77
CA PHE A 43 -3.65 0.34 -13.37
C PHE A 43 -2.23 0.90 -13.21
N ILE A 44 -1.75 1.71 -14.17
CA ILE A 44 -0.43 2.35 -14.10
C ILE A 44 -0.33 3.31 -12.91
N VAL A 45 -1.36 4.15 -12.71
CA VAL A 45 -1.42 5.09 -11.57
C VAL A 45 -1.43 4.32 -10.25
N GLY A 46 -2.23 3.25 -10.14
CA GLY A 46 -2.26 2.38 -8.97
C GLY A 46 -0.90 1.74 -8.66
N ILE A 47 -0.16 1.28 -9.67
CA ILE A 47 1.21 0.77 -9.47
C ILE A 47 2.11 1.89 -8.92
N ARG A 48 2.10 3.08 -9.53
CA ARG A 48 2.95 4.19 -9.10
C ARG A 48 2.66 4.59 -7.65
N VAL A 49 1.38 4.80 -7.33
CA VAL A 49 0.94 5.16 -5.98
C VAL A 49 1.29 4.06 -4.98
N GLY A 50 1.10 2.79 -5.33
CA GLY A 50 1.47 1.65 -4.50
C GLY A 50 2.98 1.56 -4.22
N VAL A 51 3.83 1.83 -5.21
CA VAL A 51 5.29 1.88 -5.03
C VAL A 51 5.70 3.05 -4.14
N ILE A 52 5.12 4.24 -4.34
CA ILE A 52 5.41 5.42 -3.51
C ILE A 52 4.98 5.17 -2.07
N SER A 53 3.80 4.59 -1.85
CA SER A 53 3.24 4.25 -0.54
C SER A 53 4.10 3.25 0.24
N PHE A 54 4.83 2.39 -0.46
CA PHE A 54 5.70 1.42 0.19
C PHE A 54 6.86 2.07 0.95
N ILE A 55 7.38 3.21 0.49
CA ILE A 55 8.52 3.91 1.11
C ILE A 55 8.20 4.35 2.56
N PRO A 56 7.18 5.18 2.82
CA PRO A 56 6.82 5.57 4.17
C PRO A 56 6.35 4.36 5.01
N PHE A 57 5.67 3.39 4.41
CA PHE A 57 5.30 2.15 5.12
C PHE A 57 6.53 1.40 5.63
N TYR A 58 7.55 1.24 4.78
CA TYR A 58 8.78 0.57 5.13
C TYR A 58 9.49 1.29 6.28
N LEU A 59 9.57 2.62 6.24
CA LEU A 59 10.12 3.44 7.32
C LEU A 59 9.36 3.19 8.63
N VAL A 60 8.03 3.35 8.64
CA VAL A 60 7.19 3.10 9.83
C VAL A 60 7.40 1.68 10.37
N ASN A 61 7.44 0.68 9.49
CA ASN A 61 7.65 -0.70 9.89
C ASN A 61 9.05 -0.98 10.46
N THR A 62 10.08 -0.30 9.96
CA THR A 62 11.44 -0.46 10.47
C THR A 62 11.72 0.30 11.77
N TYR A 63 11.13 1.48 11.95
CA TYR A 63 11.44 2.38 13.07
C TYR A 63 10.43 2.29 14.20
N LEU A 64 9.13 2.31 13.92
CA LEU A 64 8.07 2.37 14.95
C LEU A 64 7.63 0.98 15.42
N LEU A 65 7.57 0.00 14.51
CA LEU A 65 7.15 -1.37 14.84
C LEU A 65 8.29 -2.26 15.36
N LYS A 66 9.49 -1.69 15.53
CA LYS A 66 10.64 -2.38 16.13
C LYS A 66 10.49 -2.52 17.64
N ASP A 67 9.80 -1.57 18.28
CA ASP A 67 9.45 -1.64 19.70
C ASP A 67 8.26 -2.60 19.88
N LYS A 68 8.61 -3.89 19.95
CA LYS A 68 7.69 -5.03 20.13
C LYS A 68 6.85 -4.96 21.41
N ALA A 69 7.04 -3.96 22.26
CA ALA A 69 6.31 -3.75 23.50
C ALA A 69 4.82 -3.46 23.30
N LEU A 70 4.43 -2.95 22.13
CA LEU A 70 3.04 -2.54 21.87
C LEU A 70 2.07 -3.71 21.64
N LEU A 71 2.54 -4.88 21.20
CA LEU A 71 1.67 -6.01 20.80
C LEU A 71 2.31 -7.37 21.10
N ASN A 72 1.69 -8.11 22.03
CA ASN A 72 2.15 -9.43 22.50
C ASN A 72 1.99 -10.56 21.46
N SER A 73 1.27 -10.34 20.35
CA SER A 73 0.95 -11.35 19.33
C SER A 73 1.50 -10.99 17.95
N LYS A 74 2.09 -11.97 17.25
CA LYS A 74 2.51 -11.82 15.84
C LYS A 74 1.34 -11.48 14.91
N ILE A 75 0.15 -12.00 15.19
CA ILE A 75 -1.06 -11.75 14.40
C ILE A 75 -1.45 -10.28 14.50
N SER A 76 -1.51 -9.76 15.73
CA SER A 76 -1.91 -8.37 15.94
C SER A 76 -0.90 -7.38 15.37
N GLN A 77 0.41 -7.72 15.37
CA GLN A 77 1.43 -6.93 14.67
C GLN A 77 1.23 -6.89 13.15
N ASN A 78 0.84 -8.01 12.53
CA ASN A 78 0.57 -8.06 11.09
C ASN A 78 -0.72 -7.32 10.72
N ILE A 79 -1.76 -7.40 11.56
CA ILE A 79 -2.99 -6.62 11.38
C ILE A 79 -2.68 -5.12 11.47
N LEU A 80 -1.91 -4.69 12.46
CA LEU A 80 -1.51 -3.29 12.60
C LEU A 80 -0.71 -2.81 11.38
N ARG A 81 0.26 -3.60 10.90
CA ARG A 81 1.00 -3.31 9.66
C ARG A 81 0.06 -3.12 8.48
N PHE A 82 -0.92 -4.00 8.33
CA PHE A 82 -1.87 -3.92 7.24
C PHE A 82 -2.74 -2.65 7.33
N LEU A 83 -3.21 -2.29 8.53
CA LEU A 83 -3.96 -1.05 8.76
C LEU A 83 -3.12 0.19 8.42
N ILE A 84 -1.86 0.24 8.88
CA ILE A 84 -0.93 1.34 8.57
C ILE A 84 -0.73 1.45 7.06
N LEU A 85 -0.53 0.32 6.37
CA LEU A 85 -0.36 0.30 4.92
C LEU A 85 -1.58 0.87 4.19
N ILE A 86 -2.80 0.51 4.60
CA ILE A 86 -4.04 1.07 4.04
C ILE A 86 -4.07 2.59 4.24
N VAL A 87 -3.82 3.08 5.45
CA VAL A 87 -3.84 4.52 5.76
C VAL A 87 -2.83 5.26 4.88
N ILE A 88 -1.61 4.73 4.76
CA ILE A 88 -0.57 5.32 3.92
C ILE A 88 -1.00 5.35 2.44
N VAL A 89 -1.55 4.25 1.90
CA VAL A 89 -2.03 4.22 0.53
C VAL A 89 -3.12 5.25 0.29
N LEU A 90 -4.05 5.42 1.24
CA LEU A 90 -5.11 6.45 1.15
C LEU A 90 -4.54 7.87 1.16
N VAL A 91 -3.61 8.16 2.07
CA VAL A 91 -2.96 9.48 2.16
C VAL A 91 -2.17 9.79 0.89
N VAL A 92 -1.37 8.84 0.40
CA VAL A 92 -0.59 9.03 -0.83
C VAL A 92 -1.49 9.15 -2.05
N SER A 93 -2.59 8.38 -2.12
CA SER A 93 -3.59 8.53 -3.21
C SER A 93 -4.20 9.92 -3.19
N TYR A 94 -4.63 10.40 -2.02
CA TYR A 94 -5.20 11.75 -1.86
C TYR A 94 -4.21 12.84 -2.28
N ILE A 95 -2.95 12.74 -1.86
CA ILE A 95 -1.90 13.68 -2.28
C ILE A 95 -1.72 13.60 -3.79
N HIS A 96 -1.63 12.40 -4.37
CA HIS A 96 -1.48 12.24 -5.81
C HIS A 96 -2.62 12.93 -6.56
N ASP A 97 -3.87 12.73 -6.16
CA ASP A 97 -5.05 13.30 -6.85
C ASP A 97 -5.21 14.80 -6.67
N THR A 98 -4.65 15.34 -5.59
CA THR A 98 -4.69 16.78 -5.33
C THR A 98 -3.65 17.54 -6.15
N PHE A 99 -2.51 16.91 -6.45
CA PHE A 99 -1.35 17.58 -7.05
C PHE A 99 -1.04 17.17 -8.49
N PHE A 100 -1.65 16.11 -9.03
CA PHE A 100 -1.39 15.59 -10.38
C PHE A 100 -2.70 15.28 -11.11
#